data_AF-A0ABD6E6H4-F1
#
_entry.id   AF-A0ABD6E6H4-F1
#
_cell.length_a   1.000
_cell.length_b   1.000
_cell.length_c   1.000
_cell.angle_alpha   90.00
_cell.angle_beta   90.00
_cell.angle_gamma   90.00
#
_symmetry.space_group_name_H-M   'P 1'
#
loop_
_entity.id
_entity.type
_entity.pdbx_description
1 polymer ?
#
loop_
_entity_poly.entity_id
_entity_poly.type
_entity_poly.pdbx_seq_one_letter_code
_entity_poly.pdbx_strand_id
1 'polypeptide(L)'
;MTSEEEGIIYFNVGGRVFATATSTMKYDKESLFYLWSKENYASLHCDDKGFYFIDRDPKSFGIVLNYLRLRKSGQLWEACLPKDPDRLALLTQEAEYYKLFQLRDQAIALLQNCTEKADMSYVNEVLAKSFSCPHGFELRDTRPTNHA
;
A
#
# COMPACT_ATOMS: atom_id res chain seq x y z
N MET A 1 4.46 0.93 -38.92
CA MET A 1 4.12 -0.07 -37.89
C MET A 1 5.42 -0.42 -37.18
N THR A 2 5.80 0.36 -36.17
CA THR A 2 7.00 0.05 -35.39
C THR A 2 6.67 -1.17 -34.55
N SER A 3 7.29 -2.31 -34.86
CA SER A 3 7.32 -3.47 -34.00
C SER A 3 7.63 -3.00 -32.59
N GLU A 4 6.67 -3.11 -31.67
CA GLU A 4 6.93 -2.88 -30.25
C GLU A 4 7.98 -3.92 -29.86
N GLU A 5 9.22 -3.49 -29.61
CA GLU A 5 10.27 -4.41 -29.17
C GLU A 5 9.84 -5.06 -27.85
N GLU A 6 9.38 -6.30 -27.98
CA GLU A 6 9.08 -7.20 -26.89
C GLU A 6 10.44 -7.72 -26.39
N GLY A 7 10.89 -7.17 -25.27
CA GLY A 7 12.20 -7.45 -24.69
C GLY A 7 12.19 -7.43 -23.18
N ILE A 8 13.34 -7.76 -22.59
CA ILE A 8 13.57 -7.66 -21.15
C ILE A 8 14.25 -6.32 -20.86
N ILE A 9 13.70 -5.58 -19.90
CA ILE A 9 14.29 -4.36 -19.35
C ILE A 9 14.75 -4.62 -17.92
N TYR A 10 15.87 -3.98 -17.55
CA TYR A 10 16.49 -4.11 -16.24
C TYR A 10 16.47 -2.76 -15.51
N PHE A 11 16.06 -2.80 -14.26
CA PHE A 11 16.10 -1.66 -13.35
C PHE A 11 16.94 -1.99 -12.13
N ASN A 12 17.80 -1.08 -11.71
CA ASN A 12 18.41 -1.08 -10.39
C ASN A 12 17.60 -0.12 -9.50
N VAL A 13 16.82 -0.67 -8.57
CA VAL A 13 15.97 0.10 -7.67
C VAL A 13 16.58 0.08 -6.28
N GLY A 14 17.11 1.21 -5.81
CA GLY A 14 17.73 1.32 -4.48
C GLY A 14 18.83 0.29 -4.22
N GLY A 15 19.57 -0.14 -5.26
CA GLY A 15 20.61 -1.17 -5.18
C GLY A 15 20.16 -2.60 -5.50
N ARG A 16 18.86 -2.85 -5.70
CA ARG A 16 18.34 -4.18 -6.08
C ARG A 16 17.97 -4.22 -7.56
N VAL A 17 18.49 -5.23 -8.27
CA VAL A 17 18.19 -5.43 -9.68
C VAL A 17 16.85 -6.15 -9.87
N PHE A 18 16.03 -5.63 -10.77
CA PHE A 18 14.78 -6.21 -11.24
C PHE A 18 14.84 -6.37 -12.75
N ALA A 19 14.36 -7.52 -13.23
CA ALA A 19 14.15 -7.78 -14.65
C ALA A 19 12.65 -7.94 -14.92
N THR A 20 12.17 -7.35 -16.02
CA THR A 20 10.78 -7.54 -16.47
C THR A 20 10.63 -7.34 -17.96
N ALA A 21 9.48 -7.69 -18.53
CA ALA A 21 9.17 -7.39 -19.92
C ALA A 21 8.89 -5.89 -20.12
N THR A 22 9.37 -5.32 -21.24
CA THR A 22 9.04 -3.94 -21.65
C THR A 22 7.53 -3.72 -21.73
N SER A 23 6.78 -4.72 -22.19
CA SER A 23 5.32 -4.67 -22.27
C SER A 23 4.62 -4.60 -20.91
N THR A 24 5.26 -5.05 -19.82
CA THR A 24 4.74 -4.85 -18.45
C THR A 24 4.83 -3.38 -18.04
N MET A 25 5.94 -2.72 -18.35
CA MET A 25 6.16 -1.30 -18.01
C MET A 25 5.28 -0.34 -18.80
N LYS A 26 4.89 -0.76 -20.02
CA LYS A 26 4.03 0.03 -20.91
C LYS A 26 2.53 -0.18 -20.69
N TYR A 27 2.14 -1.07 -19.78
CA TYR A 27 0.74 -1.48 -19.62
C TYR A 27 -0.16 -0.32 -19.17
N ASP A 28 0.25 0.43 -18.16
CA ASP A 28 -0.53 1.55 -17.63
C ASP A 28 -0.06 2.87 -18.28
N LYS A 29 -0.92 3.46 -19.11
CA LYS A 29 -0.61 4.65 -19.91
C LYS A 29 -0.51 5.94 -19.09
N GLU A 30 -0.96 5.94 -17.85
CA GLU A 30 -0.86 7.09 -16.94
C GLU A 30 0.39 6.99 -16.05
N SER A 31 0.99 5.79 -15.97
CA SER A 31 2.15 5.53 -15.15
C SER A 31 3.41 6.26 -15.60
N LEU A 32 4.28 6.55 -14.64
CA LEU A 32 5.61 7.10 -14.90
C LEU A 32 6.47 6.16 -15.76
N PHE A 33 6.28 4.85 -15.64
CA PHE A 33 6.94 3.85 -16.48
C PHE A 33 6.61 4.00 -17.97
N TYR A 34 5.35 4.25 -18.29
CA TYR A 34 4.94 4.49 -19.67
C TYR A 34 5.49 5.83 -20.19
N LEU A 35 5.50 6.86 -19.35
CA LEU A 35 6.13 8.15 -19.68
C LEU A 35 7.61 7.98 -20.01
N TRP A 36 8.38 7.32 -19.13
CA TRP A 36 9.78 7.01 -19.40
C TRP A 36 9.96 6.21 -20.68
N SER A 37 9.09 5.24 -20.96
CA SER A 37 9.18 4.43 -22.17
C SER A 37 8.98 5.24 -23.46
N LYS A 38 8.22 6.34 -23.43
CA LYS A 38 8.01 7.22 -24.60
C LYS A 38 9.27 8.01 -24.97
N GLU A 39 10.10 8.32 -23.98
CA GLU A 39 11.37 9.00 -24.14
C GLU A 39 12.56 8.02 -24.14
N ASN A 40 12.29 6.74 -24.40
CA ASN A 40 13.30 5.67 -24.39
C ASN A 40 14.17 5.67 -23.11
N TYR A 41 13.54 5.96 -21.98
CA TYR A 41 14.15 6.04 -20.64
C TYR A 41 15.30 7.06 -20.53
N ALA A 42 15.36 8.06 -21.43
CA ALA A 42 16.44 9.04 -21.48
C ALA A 42 16.57 9.92 -20.21
N SER A 43 15.51 10.02 -19.41
CA SER A 43 15.49 10.75 -18.15
C SER A 43 16.08 9.97 -16.97
N LEU A 44 16.34 8.66 -17.12
CA LEU A 44 16.93 7.83 -16.09
C LEU A 44 18.44 7.73 -16.25
N HIS A 45 19.16 7.81 -15.13
CA HIS A 45 20.56 7.42 -15.08
C HIS A 45 20.70 5.90 -15.17
N CYS A 46 21.87 5.43 -15.59
CA CYS A 46 22.22 4.01 -15.51
C CYS A 46 23.27 3.78 -14.42
N ASP A 47 23.24 2.60 -13.80
CA ASP A 47 24.31 2.13 -12.92
C ASP A 47 25.57 1.71 -13.72
N ASP A 48 26.59 1.22 -13.00
CA ASP A 48 27.85 0.73 -13.56
C ASP A 48 27.69 -0.47 -14.52
N LYS A 49 26.53 -1.15 -14.48
CA LYS A 49 26.18 -2.28 -15.34
C LYS A 49 25.27 -1.88 -16.49
N GLY A 50 24.91 -0.60 -16.60
CA GLY A 50 24.02 -0.09 -17.63
C GLY A 50 22.53 -0.30 -17.34
N PHE A 51 22.14 -0.70 -16.13
CA PHE A 51 20.73 -0.85 -15.76
C PHE A 51 20.14 0.50 -15.34
N TYR A 52 18.90 0.78 -15.73
CA TYR A 52 18.23 2.02 -15.37
C TYR A 52 18.07 2.13 -13.86
N PHE A 53 18.64 3.18 -13.28
CA PHE A 53 18.65 3.39 -11.85
C PHE A 53 17.43 4.19 -11.39
N ILE A 54 16.78 3.70 -10.34
CA ILE A 54 15.65 4.35 -9.68
C ILE A 54 15.99 4.43 -8.19
N ASP A 55 16.13 5.64 -7.66
CA ASP A 55 16.49 5.88 -6.25
C ASP A 55 15.25 5.80 -5.34
N ARG A 56 14.65 4.60 -5.26
CA ARG A 56 13.41 4.30 -4.52
C ARG A 56 13.49 2.98 -3.77
N ASP A 57 12.49 2.69 -2.93
CA ASP A 57 12.48 1.48 -2.10
C ASP A 57 12.27 0.19 -2.94
N PRO A 58 13.21 -0.77 -2.90
CA PRO A 58 13.08 -2.00 -3.69
C PRO A 58 12.00 -2.97 -3.18
N LYS A 59 11.60 -2.91 -1.91
CA LYS A 59 10.59 -3.84 -1.39
C LYS A 59 9.21 -3.52 -1.95
N SER A 60 8.84 -2.24 -1.91
CA SER A 60 7.61 -1.72 -2.50
C SER A 60 7.62 -1.83 -4.02
N PHE A 61 8.77 -1.62 -4.68
CA PHE A 61 8.89 -1.83 -6.12
C PHE A 61 8.53 -3.25 -6.55
N GLY A 62 8.88 -4.27 -5.75
CA GLY A 62 8.46 -5.65 -6.01
C GLY A 62 6.92 -5.81 -6.06
N ILE A 63 6.19 -5.07 -5.23
CA ILE A 63 4.72 -5.07 -5.21
C ILE A 63 4.18 -4.32 -6.44
N VAL A 64 4.73 -3.15 -6.74
CA VAL A 64 4.41 -2.36 -7.94
C VAL A 64 4.57 -3.20 -9.21
N LEU A 65 5.65 -3.98 -9.30
CA LEU A 65 5.90 -4.83 -10.45
C LEU A 65 4.89 -5.98 -10.57
N ASN A 66 4.51 -6.61 -9.45
CA ASN A 66 3.48 -7.64 -9.44
C ASN A 66 2.10 -7.08 -9.79
N TYR A 67 1.77 -5.88 -9.31
CA TYR A 67 0.56 -5.17 -9.69
C TYR A 67 0.45 -5.00 -11.21
N LEU A 68 1.50 -4.50 -11.88
CA LEU A 68 1.51 -4.33 -13.33
C LEU A 68 1.38 -5.67 -14.08
N ARG A 69 2.06 -6.73 -13.61
CA ARG A 69 1.99 -8.07 -14.20
C ARG A 69 0.58 -8.65 -14.12
N LEU A 70 -0.02 -8.61 -12.93
CA LEU A 70 -1.35 -9.18 -12.68
C LEU A 70 -2.43 -8.41 -13.45
N ARG A 71 -2.37 -7.06 -13.47
CA ARG A 71 -3.30 -6.26 -14.28
C ARG A 71 -3.17 -6.56 -15.77
N LYS A 72 -1.95 -6.64 -16.30
CA LYS A 72 -1.71 -7.01 -17.71
C LYS A 72 -2.33 -8.36 -18.07
N SER A 73 -2.26 -9.32 -17.16
CA SER A 73 -2.81 -10.67 -17.34
C SER A 73 -4.28 -10.82 -16.96
N GLY A 74 -4.96 -9.75 -16.53
CA GLY A 74 -6.36 -9.80 -16.09
C GLY A 74 -6.58 -10.61 -14.81
N GLN A 75 -5.55 -10.75 -13.97
CA GLN A 75 -5.60 -11.49 -12.71
C GLN A 75 -5.93 -10.57 -11.53
N LEU A 76 -6.33 -11.17 -10.40
CA LEU A 76 -6.61 -10.46 -9.15
C LEU A 76 -5.31 -9.85 -8.59
N TRP A 77 -5.10 -8.57 -8.82
CA TRP A 77 -3.87 -7.85 -8.46
C TRP A 77 -3.87 -7.45 -6.98
N GLU A 78 -5.03 -7.31 -6.36
CA GLU A 78 -5.19 -6.98 -4.93
C GLU A 78 -4.55 -8.05 -4.03
N ALA A 79 -4.37 -9.27 -4.54
CA ALA A 79 -3.71 -10.36 -3.85
C ALA A 79 -2.22 -10.08 -3.54
N CYS A 80 -1.56 -9.14 -4.25
CA CYS A 80 -0.18 -8.77 -3.96
C CYS A 80 -0.04 -7.64 -2.92
N LEU A 81 -1.15 -7.08 -2.42
CA LEU A 81 -1.12 -5.98 -1.47
C LEU A 81 -0.72 -6.46 -0.07
N PRO A 82 0.10 -5.66 0.65
CA PRO A 82 0.45 -5.98 2.02
C PRO A 82 -0.77 -5.81 2.94
N LYS A 83 -0.81 -6.58 4.02
CA LYS A 83 -1.79 -6.43 5.10
C LYS A 83 -1.29 -5.57 6.26
N ASP A 84 0.01 -5.31 6.26
CA ASP A 84 0.72 -4.55 7.27
C ASP A 84 0.55 -3.04 7.00
N PRO A 85 0.10 -2.24 7.99
CA PRO A 85 -0.16 -0.81 7.81
C PRO A 85 1.07 0.00 7.36
N ASP A 86 2.24 -0.26 7.93
CA ASP A 86 3.46 0.47 7.59
C ASP A 86 3.86 0.22 6.14
N ARG A 87 3.77 -1.04 5.69
CA ARG A 87 3.99 -1.40 4.29
C ARG A 87 2.93 -0.84 3.35
N LEU A 88 1.67 -0.73 3.77
CA LEU A 88 0.61 -0.07 3.00
C LEU A 88 0.91 1.42 2.86
N ALA A 89 1.31 2.11 3.93
CA ALA A 89 1.66 3.52 3.91
C ALA A 89 2.85 3.79 2.98
N LEU A 90 3.90 2.97 3.04
CA LEU A 90 5.03 3.08 2.12
C LEU A 90 4.62 2.80 0.66
N LEU A 91 3.79 1.77 0.43
CA LEU A 91 3.28 1.45 -0.90
C LEU A 91 2.44 2.60 -1.48
N THR A 92 1.66 3.31 -0.66
CA THR A 92 0.92 4.51 -1.09
C THR A 92 1.88 5.58 -1.63
N GLN A 93 2.99 5.86 -0.95
CA GLN A 93 3.98 6.85 -1.39
C GLN A 93 4.67 6.43 -2.68
N GLU A 94 5.04 5.15 -2.81
CA GLU A 94 5.64 4.64 -4.04
C GLU A 94 4.64 4.63 -5.22
N ALA A 95 3.40 4.23 -4.99
CA ALA A 95 2.37 4.22 -6.02
C ALA A 95 2.05 5.64 -6.52
N GLU A 96 2.07 6.64 -5.65
CA GLU A 96 1.99 8.06 -6.04
C GLU A 96 3.19 8.45 -6.92
N TYR A 97 4.41 8.13 -6.49
CA TYR A 97 5.63 8.44 -7.26
C TYR A 97 5.59 7.84 -8.67
N TYR A 98 5.21 6.56 -8.80
CA TYR A 98 5.10 5.88 -10.10
C TYR A 98 3.82 6.22 -10.88
N LYS A 99 2.96 7.10 -10.35
CA LYS A 99 1.67 7.51 -10.94
C LYS A 99 0.73 6.32 -11.21
N LEU A 100 0.67 5.39 -10.27
CA LEU A 100 -0.22 4.22 -10.31
C LEU A 100 -1.43 4.47 -9.41
N PHE A 101 -2.33 5.35 -9.86
CA PHE A 101 -3.40 5.90 -9.02
C PHE A 101 -4.35 4.83 -8.45
N GLN A 102 -4.72 3.81 -9.24
CA GLN A 102 -5.56 2.71 -8.74
C GLN A 102 -4.88 1.91 -7.62
N LEU A 103 -3.57 1.68 -7.75
CA LEU A 103 -2.80 0.99 -6.70
C LEU A 103 -2.71 1.84 -5.43
N ARG A 104 -2.45 3.14 -5.59
CA ARG A 104 -2.40 4.12 -4.50
C ARG A 104 -3.73 4.17 -3.76
N ASP A 105 -4.84 4.35 -4.47
CA ASP A 105 -6.17 4.53 -3.89
C ASP A 105 -6.61 3.28 -3.14
N GLN A 106 -6.31 2.08 -3.68
CA GLN A 106 -6.59 0.83 -3.00
C GLN A 106 -5.71 0.64 -1.75
N ALA A 107 -4.43 1.03 -1.80
CA ALA A 107 -3.55 0.99 -0.62
C ALA A 107 -4.04 1.95 0.48
N ILE A 108 -4.52 3.15 0.12
CA ILE A 108 -5.13 4.11 1.05
C ILE A 108 -6.40 3.53 1.68
N ALA A 109 -7.29 2.94 0.88
CA ALA A 109 -8.52 2.34 1.39
C ALA A 109 -8.23 1.20 2.37
N LEU A 110 -7.24 0.34 2.07
CA LEU A 110 -6.82 -0.71 3.00
C LEU A 110 -6.19 -0.14 4.28
N LEU A 111 -5.39 0.92 4.18
CA LEU A 111 -4.77 1.57 5.33
C LEU A 111 -5.83 2.19 6.26
N GLN A 112 -6.83 2.88 5.69
CA GLN A 112 -7.97 3.43 6.44
C GLN A 112 -8.73 2.32 7.18
N ASN A 113 -9.02 1.21 6.50
CA ASN A 113 -9.68 0.06 7.10
C ASN A 113 -8.86 -0.59 8.24
N CYS A 114 -7.52 -0.53 8.16
CA CYS A 114 -6.65 -0.99 9.25
C CYS A 114 -6.77 -0.07 10.48
N THR A 115 -6.81 1.25 10.28
CA THR A 115 -6.99 2.23 11.35
C THR A 115 -8.35 2.08 12.04
N GLU A 116 -9.44 1.98 11.28
CA GLU A 116 -10.78 1.80 11.83
C GLU A 116 -10.89 0.53 12.69
N LYS A 117 -10.28 -0.58 12.26
CA LYS A 117 -10.25 -1.83 13.04
C LYS A 117 -9.42 -1.69 14.31
N ALA A 118 -8.31 -0.98 14.28
CA ALA A 118 -7.48 -0.74 15.45
C ALA A 118 -8.22 0.13 16.49
N ASP A 119 -8.86 1.21 16.04
CA ASP A 119 -9.66 2.10 16.89
C ASP A 119 -10.82 1.33 17.54
N MET A 120 -11.56 0.54 16.76
CA MET A 120 -12.65 -0.30 17.28
C MET A 120 -12.15 -1.36 18.27
N SER A 121 -10.98 -1.95 18.03
CA SER A 121 -10.36 -2.90 18.98
C SER A 121 -10.06 -2.23 20.32
N TYR A 122 -9.47 -1.03 20.30
CA TYR A 122 -9.17 -0.25 21.50
C TYR A 122 -10.45 0.13 22.26
N VAL A 123 -11.47 0.64 21.56
CA VAL A 123 -12.76 0.99 22.16
C VAL A 123 -13.39 -0.23 22.83
N ASN A 124 -13.42 -1.38 22.16
CA ASN A 124 -13.95 -2.62 22.73
C ASN A 124 -13.17 -3.07 23.98
N GLU A 125 -11.85 -2.94 23.97
CA GLU A 125 -11.01 -3.25 25.15
C GLU A 125 -11.31 -2.31 26.33
N VAL A 126 -11.43 -1.00 26.08
CA VAL A 126 -11.78 -0.01 27.10
C VAL A 126 -13.17 -0.27 27.68
N LEU A 127 -14.16 -0.56 26.83
CA LEU A 127 -15.52 -0.89 27.27
C LEU A 127 -15.53 -2.18 28.11
N ALA A 128 -14.84 -3.24 27.68
CA ALA A 128 -14.75 -4.49 28.42
C ALA A 128 -14.10 -4.31 29.80
N LYS A 129 -13.09 -3.45 29.92
CA LYS A 129 -12.50 -3.09 31.23
C LYS A 129 -13.43 -2.23 32.09
N SER A 130 -14.24 -1.37 31.48
CA SER A 130 -15.17 -0.48 32.19
C SER A 130 -16.37 -1.22 32.77
N PHE A 131 -16.87 -2.25 32.09
CA PHE A 131 -18.01 -3.06 32.56
C PHE A 131 -17.62 -4.26 33.43
N SER A 132 -16.32 -4.56 33.59
CA SER A 132 -15.85 -5.70 34.40
C SER A 132 -15.58 -5.36 35.87
N CYS A 133 -15.89 -4.14 36.34
CA CYS A 133 -15.73 -3.74 37.74
C CYS A 133 -16.94 -4.21 38.57
N PRO A 134 -16.84 -5.26 39.43
CA PRO A 134 -17.95 -5.76 40.21
C PRO A 134 -17.87 -5.17 41.61
N HIS A 135 -18.19 -3.89 41.80
CA HIS A 135 -18.48 -3.37 43.14
C HIS A 135 -19.69 -2.44 43.07
N GLY A 136 -20.76 -2.92 43.71
CA GLY A 136 -22.09 -2.34 43.71
C GLY A 136 -22.12 -0.90 44.18
N PHE A 137 -22.92 -0.11 43.48
CA PHE A 137 -23.44 1.14 44.02
C PHE A 137 -24.65 0.77 44.90
N GLU A 138 -24.40 0.49 46.19
CA GLU A 138 -25.48 0.49 47.18
C GLU A 138 -25.99 1.93 47.29
N LEU A 139 -27.10 2.22 46.59
CA LEU A 139 -27.95 3.35 46.90
C LEU A 139 -28.47 3.13 48.32
N ARG A 140 -27.83 3.77 49.30
CA ARG A 140 -28.41 3.90 50.65
C ARG A 140 -29.69 4.72 50.52
N ASP A 141 -30.81 4.02 50.52
CA ASP A 141 -32.14 4.57 50.79
C ASP A 141 -32.10 5.27 52.16
N THR A 142 -31.93 6.59 52.17
CA THR A 142 -32.27 7.40 53.34
C THR A 142 -33.78 7.59 53.37
N ARG A 143 -34.51 6.63 53.96
CA ARG A 143 -35.88 6.88 54.42
C ARG A 143 -35.84 7.81 55.63
N PRO A 144 -36.63 8.92 55.65
CA PRO A 144 -36.78 9.70 56.86
C PRO A 144 -37.69 8.96 57.84
N THR A 145 -37.16 8.61 59.01
CA THR A 145 -37.97 8.15 60.15
C THR A 145 -38.64 9.36 60.79
N ASN A 146 -39.96 9.45 60.64
CA ASN A 146 -40.81 10.29 61.47
C ASN A 146 -40.72 9.83 62.93
N HIS A 147 -40.44 10.74 63.84
CA HIS A 147 -40.73 10.56 65.26
C HIS A 147 -41.57 11.75 65.77
N ALA A 148 -42.77 11.37 66.21
CA ALA A 148 -43.72 11.94 67.18
C ALA A 148 -43.77 13.46 67.38
#